data_AF-E4ZDR8-F1
#
_entry.id   AF-E4ZDR8-F1
#
_cell.length_a   1.000
_cell.length_b   1.000
_cell.length_c   1.000
_cell.angle_alpha   90.00
_cell.angle_beta   90.00
_cell.angle_gamma   90.00
#
_symmetry.space_group_name_H-M   'P 1'
#
loop_
_entity.id
_entity.type
_entity.pdbx_description
1 polymer ?
#
loop_
_entity_poly.entity_id
_entity_poly.type
_entity_poly.pdbx_seq_one_letter_code
_entity_poly.pdbx_strand_id
1 'polypeptide(L)' 'MKTKKGGKVMTKHTMFPKDWDEARIRAEVTSAWESRIMLKDNKWQGTSKSGIKIEGFTEPNRTAYPIYE' A
#
# COMPACT_ATOMS: atom_id res chain seq x y z
N MET A 1 19.83 -8.80 -5.54
CA MET A 1 18.46 -9.29 -5.79
C MET A 1 18.46 -10.81 -5.63
N LYS A 2 17.60 -11.38 -4.78
CA LYS A 2 17.58 -12.83 -4.50
C LYS A 2 16.37 -13.46 -5.20
N THR A 3 16.65 -14.28 -6.21
CA THR A 3 15.66 -14.99 -7.05
C THR A 3 15.50 -16.43 -6.54
N LYS A 4 14.26 -16.92 -6.36
CA LYS A 4 14.00 -18.37 -6.23
C LYS A 4 13.67 -18.96 -7.61
N LYS A 5 14.12 -20.20 -7.82
CA LYS A 5 13.91 -21.05 -9.01
C LYS A 5 12.45 -21.01 -9.48
N GLY A 6 12.18 -20.48 -10.67
CA GLY A 6 10.84 -20.49 -11.28
C GLY A 6 10.42 -19.25 -12.08
N GLY A 7 11.25 -18.21 -12.21
CA GLY A 7 11.04 -17.15 -13.20
C GLY A 7 9.82 -16.23 -13.00
N LYS A 8 9.07 -16.34 -11.91
CA LYS A 8 8.03 -15.36 -11.56
C LYS A 8 8.64 -14.29 -10.67
N VAL A 9 8.86 -13.11 -11.25
CA VAL A 9 9.29 -11.91 -10.50
C VAL A 9 8.18 -11.60 -9.49
N MET A 10 8.45 -11.80 -8.21
CA MET A 10 7.56 -11.30 -7.16
C MET A 10 7.98 -9.86 -6.85
N THR A 11 7.64 -8.92 -7.74
CA THR A 11 7.76 -7.46 -7.52
C THR A 11 6.68 -6.91 -6.60
N LYS A 12 5.98 -7.76 -5.84
CA LYS A 12 5.01 -7.30 -4.85
C LYS A 12 5.75 -6.77 -3.63
N HIS A 13 6.15 -5.52 -3.69
CA HIS A 13 6.63 -4.79 -2.53
C HIS A 13 5.41 -4.31 -1.74
N THR A 14 5.36 -4.66 -0.46
CA THR A 14 4.29 -4.25 0.48
C THR A 14 4.77 -3.22 1.49
N MET A 15 5.97 -2.65 1.27
CA MET A 15 6.61 -1.69 2.17
C MET A 15 6.93 -0.41 1.42
N PHE A 16 6.79 0.73 2.11
CA PHE A 16 7.24 2.01 1.58
C PHE A 16 8.77 2.02 1.42
N PRO A 17 9.31 2.73 0.40
CA PRO A 17 10.75 2.90 0.26
C PRO A 17 11.37 3.52 1.52
N LYS A 18 12.60 3.09 1.86
CA LYS A 18 13.32 3.66 3.00
C LYS A 18 13.61 5.16 2.83
N ASP A 19 13.71 5.62 1.59
CA ASP A 19 13.96 7.02 1.25
C ASP A 19 12.72 7.91 1.37
N TRP A 20 11.56 7.36 1.77
CA TRP A 20 10.36 8.14 2.01
C TRP A 20 10.29 8.61 3.45
N ASP A 21 10.07 9.91 3.62
CA ASP A 21 9.79 10.51 4.92
C ASP A 21 8.40 10.13 5.43
N GLU A 22 8.24 10.11 6.76
CA GLU A 22 6.94 9.85 7.41
C GLU A 22 5.85 10.82 6.91
N ALA A 23 6.19 12.09 6.72
CA ALA A 23 5.26 13.10 6.22
C ALA A 23 4.74 12.75 4.82
N ARG A 24 5.62 12.25 3.94
CA ARG A 24 5.25 11.79 2.60
C ARG A 24 4.38 10.56 2.68
N ILE A 25 4.76 9.55 3.49
CA ILE A 25 3.95 8.34 3.70
C ILE A 25 2.54 8.71 4.17
N ARG A 26 2.41 9.60 5.17
CA ARG A 26 1.11 10.09 5.63
C ARG A 26 0.33 10.78 4.53
N ALA A 27 0.94 11.70 3.79
CA ALA A 27 0.24 12.41 2.72
C ALA A 27 -0.32 11.45 1.66
N GLU A 28 0.48 10.45 1.28
CA GLU A 28 0.08 9.42 0.30
C GLU A 28 -1.06 8.56 0.85
N VAL A 29 -0.93 8.03 2.08
CA VAL A 29 -1.97 7.24 2.75
C VAL A 29 -3.25 8.04 2.96
N THR A 30 -3.15 9.29 3.40
CA THR A 30 -4.31 10.19 3.59
C THR A 30 -5.01 10.45 2.26
N SER A 31 -4.27 10.73 1.19
CA SER A 31 -4.89 10.94 -0.12
C SER A 31 -5.59 9.69 -0.65
N ALA A 32 -4.98 8.50 -0.48
CA ALA A 32 -5.61 7.24 -0.82
C ALA A 32 -6.83 6.94 0.07
N TRP A 33 -6.77 7.32 1.35
CA TRP A 33 -7.89 7.19 2.28
C TRP A 33 -9.05 8.09 1.88
N GLU A 34 -8.81 9.33 1.44
CA GLU A 34 -9.86 10.23 0.95
C GLU A 34 -10.60 9.65 -0.26
N SER A 35 -9.88 9.00 -1.18
CA SER A 35 -10.46 8.33 -2.37
C SER A 35 -10.70 6.82 -2.17
N ARG A 36 -10.80 6.35 -0.92
CA ARG A 36 -10.87 4.92 -0.63
C ARG A 36 -12.18 4.30 -1.07
N ILE A 37 -12.09 3.04 -1.44
CA ILE A 37 -13.21 2.13 -1.63
C ILE A 37 -13.18 1.13 -0.46
N MET A 38 -14.29 1.04 0.27
CA MET A 38 -14.44 0.02 1.31
C MET A 38 -14.62 -1.34 0.65
N LEU A 39 -13.76 -2.28 1.01
CA LEU A 39 -13.82 -3.68 0.60
C LEU A 39 -14.52 -4.50 1.69
N LYS A 40 -14.78 -5.78 1.41
CA LYS A 40 -15.26 -6.72 2.42
C LYS A 40 -14.17 -6.96 3.48
N ASP A 41 -14.57 -7.43 4.66
CA ASP A 41 -13.68 -7.78 5.78
C ASP A 41 -12.92 -6.60 6.40
N ASN A 42 -13.57 -5.44 6.55
CA ASN A 42 -12.96 -4.24 7.16
C ASN A 42 -11.70 -3.77 6.42
N LYS A 43 -11.60 -4.08 5.13
CA LYS A 43 -10.52 -3.60 4.27
C LYS A 43 -10.96 -2.35 3.53
N TRP A 44 -9.99 -1.55 3.15
CA TRP A 44 -10.19 -0.44 2.24
C TRP A 44 -9.03 -0.42 1.26
N GLN A 45 -9.31 0.05 0.06
CA GLN A 45 -8.30 0.23 -0.97
C GLN A 45 -8.46 1.62 -1.56
N GLY A 46 -7.36 2.35 -1.64
CA GLY A 46 -7.30 3.67 -2.24
C GLY A 46 -6.15 3.77 -3.22
N THR A 47 -6.19 4.77 -4.09
CA THR A 47 -5.05 5.13 -4.94
C THR A 47 -4.61 6.52 -4.55
N SER A 48 -3.34 6.67 -4.19
CA SER A 48 -2.79 7.96 -3.81
C SER A 48 -2.66 8.89 -5.03
N LYS A 49 -2.44 10.19 -4.79
CA LYS A 49 -2.21 11.15 -5.90
C LYS A 49 -1.02 10.79 -6.79
N SER A 50 -0.03 10.12 -6.24
CA SER A 50 1.14 9.62 -6.98
C SER A 50 0.86 8.35 -7.79
N GLY A 51 -0.38 7.85 -7.80
CA GLY A 51 -0.79 6.64 -8.51
C GLY A 51 -0.45 5.34 -7.76
N ILE A 52 -0.10 5.41 -6.47
CA ILE A 52 0.26 4.25 -5.68
C ILE A 52 -1.00 3.66 -5.07
N LYS A 53 -1.27 2.39 -5.36
CA LYS A 53 -2.36 1.66 -4.71
C LYS A 53 -1.97 1.41 -3.26
N ILE A 54 -2.86 1.74 -2.33
CA ILE A 54 -2.69 1.52 -0.90
C ILE A 54 -3.89 0.71 -0.44
N GLU A 55 -3.62 -0.39 0.26
CA GLU A 55 -4.63 -1.17 0.93
C GLU A 55 -4.43 -1.03 2.43
N GLY A 56 -5.53 -1.05 3.16
CA GLY A 56 -5.47 -1.05 4.60
C GLY A 56 -6.66 -1.74 5.24
N PHE A 57 -6.55 -1.89 6.54
CA PHE A 57 -7.58 -2.45 7.39
C PHE A 57 -8.10 -1.38 8.33
N THR A 58 -9.40 -1.34 8.57
CA THR A 58 -10.02 -0.47 9.56
C THR A 58 -10.11 -1.13 10.92
N GLU A 59 -10.21 -2.47 10.96
CA GLU A 59 -10.32 -3.28 12.17
C GLU A 59 -9.63 -4.65 11.98
N PRO A 60 -9.14 -5.30 13.05
CA PRO A 60 -9.03 -4.79 14.41
C PRO A 60 -7.90 -3.75 14.58
N ASN A 61 -6.88 -3.78 13.71
CA ASN A 61 -5.76 -2.83 13.72
C ASN A 61 -5.82 -1.95 12.47
N ARG A 62 -5.85 -0.62 12.66
CA ARG A 62 -5.75 0.32 11.56
C ARG A 62 -4.36 0.25 10.96
N THR A 63 -4.26 -0.33 9.77
CA THR A 63 -3.01 -0.52 9.05
C THR A 63 -3.20 -0.07 7.60
N ALA A 64 -2.14 0.41 6.99
CA ALA A 64 -2.12 0.82 5.59
C ALA A 64 -0.75 0.50 5.00
N TYR A 65 -0.74 -0.16 3.85
CA TYR A 65 0.47 -0.53 3.14
C TYR A 65 0.31 -0.29 1.64
N PRO A 66 1.40 0.07 0.95
CA PRO A 66 1.37 0.23 -0.50
C PRO A 66 1.36 -1.16 -1.15
N ILE A 67 0.68 -1.27 -2.27
CA ILE A 67 0.71 -2.44 -3.16
C ILE A 67 1.43 -1.99 -4.42
N TYR A 68 2.71 -2.35 -4.54
CA TYR A 68 3.46 -2.21 -5.79
C TYR A 68 3.23 -3.49 -6.63
N GLU A 69 2.85 -3.33 -7.90
CA GLU A 69 2.74 -4.42 -8.88
C GLU A 69 3.95 -4.44 -9.82
#